data_AF-A0A4V5TRT2-F1
#
_entry.id   AF-A0A4V5TRT2-F1
#
_cell.length_a   1.000
_cell.length_b   1.000
_cell.length_c   1.000
_cell.angle_alpha   90.00
_cell.angle_beta   90.00
_cell.angle_gamma   90.00
#
_symmetry.space_group_name_H-M   'P 1'
#
loop_
_entity.id
_entity.type
_entity.pdbx_description
1 polymer ?
#
loop_
_entity_poly.entity_id
_entity_poly.type
_entity_poly.pdbx_seq_one_letter_code
_entity_poly.pdbx_strand_id
1 'polypeptide(L)' 'MLTEREQEAMDCIAGYMEEFGFAPSIREMASRLYVSHQTAHRYISQLESKGRIQRIHHRPRAIRLLI' A
#
# COMPACT_ATOMS: atom_id res chain seq x y z
N MET A 1 -14.83 -1.40 6.17
CA MET A 1 -14.66 -2.75 5.59
C MET A 1 -13.79 -2.65 4.35
N LEU A 2 -12.86 -3.60 4.16
CA LEU A 2 -12.02 -3.67 2.96
C LEU A 2 -12.65 -4.64 1.95
N THR A 3 -12.50 -4.32 0.67
CA THR A 3 -12.71 -5.26 -0.44
C THR A 3 -11.53 -6.23 -0.49
N GLU A 4 -11.70 -7.35 -1.20
CA GLU A 4 -10.62 -8.34 -1.38
C GLU A 4 -9.34 -7.71 -1.94
N ARG A 5 -9.46 -6.82 -2.93
CA ARG A 5 -8.29 -6.17 -3.54
C ARG A 5 -7.62 -5.13 -2.65
N GLU A 6 -8.37 -4.47 -1.78
CA GLU A 6 -7.77 -3.57 -0.78
C GLU A 6 -7.09 -4.37 0.32
N GLN A 7 -7.65 -5.51 0.72
CA GLN A 7 -7.02 -6.42 1.67
C GLN A 7 -5.70 -6.96 1.09
N GLU A 8 -5.71 -7.45 -0.15
CA GLU A 8 -4.50 -7.89 -0.86
C GLU A 8 -3.43 -6.79 -0.94
N ALA A 9 -3.84 -5.53 -1.17
CA ALA A 9 -2.94 -4.40 -1.15
C ALA A 9 -2.36 -4.11 0.25
N MET A 10 -3.17 -4.26 1.31
CA MET A 10 -2.73 -4.10 2.70
C MET A 10 -1.74 -5.20 3.11
N ASP A 11 -2.04 -6.44 2.74
CA ASP A 11 -1.18 -7.61 2.98
C ASP A 11 0.14 -7.48 2.22
N CYS A 12 0.10 -6.97 0.98
CA CYS A 12 1.30 -6.67 0.20
C CYS A 12 2.18 -5.63 0.90
N ILE A 13 1.61 -4.59 1.53
CA ILE A 13 2.39 -3.59 2.28
C ILE A 13 3.02 -4.24 3.50
N ALA A 14 2.24 -4.99 4.28
CA ALA A 14 2.72 -5.67 5.49
C ALA A 14 3.85 -6.66 5.16
N GLY A 15 3.64 -7.57 4.22
CA GLY A 15 4.64 -8.56 3.81
C GLY A 15 5.89 -7.93 3.21
N TYR A 16 5.77 -6.83 2.47
CA TYR A 16 6.94 -6.09 1.98
C TYR A 16 7.74 -5.47 3.14
N MET A 17 7.07 -4.91 4.15
CA MET A 17 7.74 -4.37 5.32
C MET A 17 8.44 -5.45 6.15
N GLU A 18 7.83 -6.63 6.27
CA GLU A 18 8.44 -7.79 6.93
C GLU A 18 9.68 -8.30 6.17
N GLU A 19 9.64 -8.32 4.83
CA GLU A 19 10.72 -8.81 3.99
C GLU A 19 11.92 -7.84 3.90
N PHE A 20 11.68 -6.53 3.79
CA PHE A 20 12.75 -5.55 3.53
C PHE A 20 13.00 -4.54 4.65
N GLY A 21 12.14 -4.48 5.67
CA GLY A 21 12.25 -3.54 6.79
C GLY A 21 11.79 -2.11 6.49
N PHE A 22 11.16 -1.86 5.33
CA PHE A 22 10.58 -0.56 4.96
C PHE A 22 9.35 -0.73 4.07
N ALA A 23 8.49 0.28 4.00
CA ALA A 23 7.28 0.22 3.17
C ALA A 23 7.58 0.28 1.67
N PRO A 24 6.78 -0.37 0.81
CA PRO A 24 6.97 -0.30 -0.63
C PRO A 24 6.65 1.09 -1.19
N SER A 25 7.23 1.42 -2.34
CA SER A 25 6.75 2.48 -3.22
C SER A 25 5.52 2.03 -4.00
N ILE A 26 4.80 2.99 -4.60
CA ILE A 26 3.63 2.71 -5.45
C ILE A 26 4.02 1.83 -6.65
N ARG A 27 5.21 2.03 -7.22
CA ARG A 27 5.71 1.22 -8.34
C ARG A 27 6.02 -0.21 -7.91
N GLU A 28 6.60 -0.41 -6.74
CA GLU A 28 6.85 -1.74 -6.18
C GLU A 28 5.55 -2.48 -5.87
N MET A 29 4.56 -1.78 -5.31
CA MET A 29 3.22 -2.33 -5.11
C MET A 29 2.56 -2.73 -6.43
N ALA A 30 2.59 -1.86 -7.44
CA ALA A 30 2.04 -2.15 -8.76
C ALA A 30 2.66 -3.43 -9.36
N SER A 31 3.99 -3.56 -9.23
CA SER A 31 4.72 -4.74 -9.70
C SER A 31 4.34 -6.01 -8.93
N ARG A 32 4.20 -5.95 -7.60
CA ARG A 32 3.88 -7.13 -6.77
C ARG A 32 2.43 -7.60 -6.93
N LEU A 33 1.52 -6.66 -7.10
CA LEU A 33 0.09 -6.93 -7.27
C LEU A 33 -0.30 -7.20 -8.73
N TYR A 34 0.65 -7.13 -9.67
CA TYR A 34 0.40 -7.25 -11.11
C TYR A 34 -0.69 -6.28 -11.62
N VAL A 35 -0.66 -5.03 -11.14
CA VAL A 35 -1.61 -3.98 -11.53
C VAL A 35 -0.89 -2.75 -12.09
N SER A 36 -1.65 -1.85 -12.73
CA SER A 36 -1.09 -0.58 -13.18
C SER A 36 -0.68 0.32 -12.00
N HIS A 37 0.25 1.24 -12.25
CA HIS A 37 0.65 2.26 -11.28
C HIS A 37 -0.54 3.08 -10.76
N GLN A 38 -1.49 3.45 -11.65
CA GLN A 38 -2.71 4.17 -11.25
C GLN A 38 -3.59 3.34 -10.32
N THR A 39 -3.70 2.03 -10.57
CA THR A 39 -4.49 1.13 -9.74
C THR A 39 -3.87 0.96 -8.36
N ALA A 40 -2.55 0.77 -8.27
CA ALA A 40 -1.84 0.73 -6.99
C ALA A 40 -1.99 2.05 -6.21
N HIS A 41 -1.86 3.20 -6.88
CA HIS A 41 -2.11 4.50 -6.28
C HIS A 41 -3.54 4.60 -5.72
N ARG A 42 -4.54 4.09 -6.46
CA ARG A 42 -5.94 4.05 -6.02
C ARG A 42 -6.14 3.17 -4.78
N TYR A 43 -5.47 2.03 -4.66
CA TYR A 43 -5.53 1.20 -3.46
C TYR A 43 -4.95 1.91 -2.24
N ILE A 44 -3.78 2.56 -2.39
CA ILE A 44 -3.19 3.37 -1.32
C ILE A 44 -4.16 4.47 -0.86
N SER A 45 -4.75 5.23 -1.78
CA SER A 45 -5.71 6.28 -1.41
C SER A 45 -6.96 5.73 -0.70
N GLN A 46 -7.44 4.55 -1.09
CA GLN A 46 -8.60 3.90 -0.43
C GLN A 46 -8.25 3.37 0.97
N LEU A 47 -7.06 2.79 1.13
CA LEU A 47 -6.59 2.34 2.44
C LEU A 47 -6.39 3.54 3.40
N GLU A 48 -5.86 4.65 2.88
CA GLU A 48 -5.69 5.90 3.62
C GLU A 48 -7.04 6.50 4.03
N SER A 49 -8.00 6.61 3.10
CA SER A 49 -9.34 7.16 3.42
C SER A 49 -10.13 6.31 4.41
N LYS A 50 -9.86 5.00 4.43
CA LYS A 50 -10.44 4.05 5.40
C LYS A 50 -9.68 3.98 6.73
N GLY A 51 -8.63 4.79 6.91
CA GLY A 51 -7.84 4.84 8.14
C GLY A 51 -7.02 3.58 8.39
N ARG A 52 -6.70 2.80 7.35
CA ARG A 52 -5.84 1.60 7.47
C ARG A 52 -4.37 1.92 7.35
N ILE A 53 -4.04 3.01 6.67
CA ILE A 53 -2.67 3.50 6.54
C ILE A 53 -2.61 5.01 6.68
N GLN A 54 -1.42 5.52 6.96
CA GLN A 54 -1.09 6.93 6.86
C GLN A 54 0.13 7.07 5.96
N ARG A 55 0.20 8.11 5.12
CA ARG A 55 1.39 8.37 4.30
C ARG A 55 1.81 9.82 4.27
N ILE A 56 3.09 10.06 3.97
CA ILE A 56 3.59 11.39 3.62
C ILE A 56 3.60 11.51 2.11
N HIS A 57 2.81 12.45 1.58
CA HIS A 57 2.72 12.70 0.15
C HIS A 57 4.10 13.13 -0.40
N HIS A 58 4.39 12.76 -1.65
CA HIS A 58 5.68 13.01 -2.33
C HIS A 58 6.91 12.35 -1.67
N ARG A 59 6.75 11.54 -0.62
CA ARG A 59 7.83 10.74 -0.04
C ARG A 59 7.55 9.26 -0.29
N PRO A 60 8.23 8.61 -1.26
CA PRO A 60 8.08 7.18 -1.43
C PRO A 60 8.48 6.47 -0.13
N ARG A 61 7.85 5.34 0.16
CA ARG A 61 8.13 4.50 1.34
C ARG A 61 7.80 5.13 2.70
N ALA A 62 7.22 6.33 2.72
CA ALA A 62 6.69 6.94 3.94
C ALA A 62 5.23 6.50 4.17
N ILE A 63 4.99 5.19 4.29
CA ILE A 63 3.69 4.60 4.60
C ILE A 63 3.77 3.94 5.98
N ARG A 64 2.77 4.16 6.82
CA ARG A 64 2.59 3.53 8.13
C ARG A 64 1.27 2.77 8.14
N LEU A 65 1.28 1.52 8.61
CA LEU A 65 0.07 0.76 8.88
C LEU A 65 -0.58 1.26 10.19
N LEU A 66 -1.89 1.48 10.15
CA LEU A 66 -2.73 1.83 11.29
C LEU A 66 -3.58 0.59 11.61
N ILE A 67 -2.99 -0.34 12.34
CA ILE A 67 -3.65 -1.56 12.85
C ILE A 67 -4.43 -1.25 14.12
#